data_AF-A0A928GD73-F1
#
_entry.id   AF-A0A928GD73-F1
#
_cell.length_a   1.000
_cell.length_b   1.000
_cell.length_c   1.000
_cell.angle_alpha   90.00
_cell.angle_beta   90.00
_cell.angle_gamma   90.00
#
_symmetry.space_group_name_H-M   'P 1'
#
loop_
_entity.id
_entity.type
_entity.pdbx_description
1 polymer ?
#
loop_
_entity_poly.entity_id
_entity_poly.type
_entity_poly.pdbx_seq_one_letter_code
_entity_poly.pdbx_strand_id
1 'polypeptide(L)'
;MKRIIIMSMAALVCLCSCSTYQYSTRQVAINNQNITAAPTVVDVKVDYTKRISETSRKCKSQAEAMQEAKYNAIVKNNIDVLVDMIYKVENVGRKYIVTITGFAGYYVNSRTFYEDIKLLEGVKKEDVEKYLILHNPEVIKYMNQKGEVVNIYHNEK
;
A
#
# COMPACT_ATOMS: atom_id res chain seq x y z
N MET A 1 34.16 -10.69 -50.17
CA MET A 1 34.58 -10.49 -48.77
C MET A 1 33.91 -9.27 -48.09
N LYS A 2 33.83 -8.09 -48.72
CA LYS A 2 33.19 -6.90 -48.11
C LYS A 2 31.71 -7.07 -47.71
N ARG A 3 30.93 -7.89 -48.43
CA ARG A 3 29.51 -8.17 -48.12
C ARG A 3 29.30 -9.07 -46.89
N ILE A 4 30.27 -9.92 -46.55
CA ILE A 4 30.19 -10.83 -45.39
C ILE A 4 30.46 -10.05 -44.09
N ILE A 5 31.37 -9.06 -44.14
CA ILE A 5 31.71 -8.20 -43.01
C ILE A 5 30.53 -7.27 -42.63
N ILE A 6 29.74 -6.82 -43.61
CA ILE A 6 28.56 -5.97 -43.36
C ILE A 6 27.43 -6.79 -42.71
N MET A 7 27.28 -8.07 -43.05
CA MET A 7 26.28 -8.94 -42.42
C MET A 7 26.66 -9.37 -40.99
N SER A 8 27.95 -9.53 -40.67
CA SER A 8 28.37 -9.84 -39.30
C SER A 8 28.26 -8.63 -38.36
N MET A 9 28.36 -7.41 -38.88
CA MET A 9 28.24 -6.18 -38.08
C MET A 9 26.79 -5.85 -37.70
N ALA A 10 25.81 -6.25 -38.53
CA ALA A 10 24.38 -6.09 -38.23
C ALA A 10 23.89 -7.05 -37.12
N ALA A 11 24.46 -8.26 -37.03
CA ALA A 11 24.09 -9.24 -36.01
C ALA A 11 24.55 -8.85 -34.60
N LEU A 12 25.60 -8.03 -34.48
CA LEU A 12 26.15 -7.59 -33.19
C LEU A 12 25.31 -6.48 -32.53
N VAL A 13 24.53 -5.71 -33.31
CA VAL A 13 23.72 -4.58 -32.81
C VAL A 13 22.40 -5.04 -32.17
N CYS A 14 21.92 -6.25 -32.48
CA CYS A 14 20.67 -6.79 -31.96
C CYS A 14 20.74 -7.34 -30.52
N LEU A 15 21.92 -7.41 -29.89
CA LEU A 15 22.07 -8.01 -28.55
C LEU A 15 21.91 -7.02 -27.38
N CYS A 16 21.67 -5.73 -27.64
CA CYS A 16 21.75 -4.68 -26.60
C CYS A 16 20.42 -4.25 -25.96
N SER A 17 19.29 -4.91 -26.20
CA SER A 17 17.98 -4.44 -25.68
C SER A 17 17.37 -5.29 -24.56
N CYS A 18 18.19 -5.97 -23.75
CA CYS A 18 17.71 -6.59 -22.53
C CYS A 18 17.58 -5.53 -21.42
N SER A 19 16.42 -4.89 -21.32
CA SER A 19 16.13 -3.97 -20.22
C SER A 19 15.85 -4.78 -18.93
N THR A 20 16.73 -4.70 -17.95
CA THR A 20 16.52 -5.28 -16.63
C THR A 20 15.67 -4.34 -15.79
N TYR A 21 14.42 -4.71 -15.50
CA TYR A 21 13.58 -3.96 -14.57
C TYR A 21 13.88 -4.45 -13.15
N GLN A 22 14.54 -3.62 -12.35
CA GLN A 22 14.71 -3.86 -10.92
C GLN A 22 13.61 -3.12 -10.14
N TYR A 23 12.79 -3.88 -9.41
CA TYR A 23 11.83 -3.32 -8.46
C TYR A 23 12.54 -3.14 -7.13
N SER A 24 12.89 -1.90 -6.79
CA SER A 24 13.43 -1.57 -5.46
C SER A 24 12.34 -0.96 -4.62
N THR A 25 12.03 -1.58 -3.49
CA THR A 25 11.45 -0.87 -2.35
C THR A 25 12.62 -0.32 -1.54
N ARG A 26 12.54 0.94 -1.11
CA ARG A 26 13.61 1.56 -0.29
C ARG A 26 13.63 0.92 1.10
N GLN A 27 14.35 -0.19 1.26
CA GLN A 27 14.84 -0.66 2.56
C GLN A 27 16.32 -0.33 2.64
N VAL A 28 16.64 0.80 3.27
CA VAL A 28 18.03 1.13 3.61
C VAL A 28 18.32 0.47 4.95
N ALA A 29 19.20 -0.52 4.96
CA ALA A 29 19.86 -0.94 6.20
C ALA A 29 20.78 0.21 6.61
N ILE A 30 20.31 1.05 7.55
CA ILE A 30 21.08 2.17 8.08
C ILE A 30 22.18 1.58 8.94
N ASN A 31 23.38 1.48 8.37
CA ASN A 31 24.56 0.96 9.04
C ASN A 31 25.06 2.04 10.03
N ASN A 32 24.72 1.88 11.31
CA ASN A 32 25.39 2.49 12.46
C ASN A 32 25.66 4.01 12.46
N GLN A 33 24.64 4.83 12.18
CA GLN A 33 24.56 6.19 12.74
C GLN A 33 23.11 6.44 13.17
N ASN A 34 22.93 6.85 14.42
CA ASN A 34 21.63 7.15 15.03
C ASN A 34 20.95 8.34 14.33
N ILE A 35 20.39 8.11 13.14
CA ILE A 35 19.44 9.02 12.51
C ILE A 35 18.07 8.66 13.09
N THR A 36 17.72 9.32 14.18
CA THR A 36 16.36 9.23 14.71
C THR A 36 15.46 10.09 13.82
N ALA A 37 14.88 9.49 12.78
CA ALA A 37 13.76 10.11 12.08
C ALA A 37 12.59 10.17 13.06
N ALA A 38 12.10 11.38 13.35
CA ALA A 38 10.90 11.53 14.16
C ALA A 38 9.74 10.83 13.44
N PRO A 39 8.96 9.97 14.12
CA PRO A 39 7.83 9.30 13.50
C PRO A 39 6.84 10.36 13.00
N THR A 40 6.56 10.29 11.70
CA THR A 40 5.61 11.17 11.02
C THR A 40 4.34 10.38 10.75
N VAL A 41 3.20 10.96 11.12
CA VAL A 41 1.87 10.42 10.90
C VAL A 41 1.25 11.14 9.71
N VAL A 42 0.58 10.39 8.84
CA VAL A 42 -0.13 10.91 7.67
C VAL A 42 -1.52 10.28 7.64
N ASP A 43 -2.51 11.05 7.18
CA ASP A 43 -3.81 10.50 6.84
C ASP A 43 -3.78 10.01 5.39
N VAL A 44 -4.64 9.04 5.06
CA VAL A 44 -4.82 8.60 3.67
C VAL A 44 -6.15 9.13 3.15
N LYS A 45 -6.09 10.06 2.19
CA LYS A 45 -7.27 10.46 1.43
C LYS A 45 -7.53 9.42 0.35
N VAL A 46 -8.60 8.65 0.51
CA VAL A 46 -9.04 7.66 -0.46
C VAL A 46 -9.91 8.31 -1.54
N ASP A 47 -9.57 8.07 -2.80
CA ASP A 47 -10.40 8.41 -3.95
C ASP A 47 -11.18 7.18 -4.40
N TYR A 48 -12.40 7.04 -3.88
CA TYR A 48 -13.32 5.94 -4.21
C TYR A 48 -13.86 6.00 -5.65
N THR A 49 -13.60 7.08 -6.40
CA THR A 49 -13.98 7.18 -7.82
C THR A 49 -12.88 6.63 -8.73
N LYS A 50 -11.63 6.62 -8.27
CA LYS A 50 -10.46 6.13 -9.01
C LYS A 50 -10.10 4.70 -8.59
N ARG A 51 -10.75 3.73 -9.24
CA ARG A 51 -10.41 2.31 -9.10
C ARG A 51 -9.23 1.93 -10.00
N ILE A 52 -8.20 1.33 -9.42
CA ILE A 52 -6.99 0.89 -10.11
C ILE A 52 -7.03 -0.62 -10.30
N SER A 53 -6.62 -1.09 -11.48
CA SER A 53 -6.40 -2.50 -11.77
C SER A 53 -5.12 -2.65 -12.57
N GLU A 54 -4.11 -3.29 -11.99
CA GLU A 54 -2.82 -3.50 -12.64
C GLU A 54 -2.38 -4.95 -12.53
N THR A 55 -1.72 -5.41 -13.58
CA THR A 55 -1.30 -6.81 -13.72
C THR A 55 0.22 -6.88 -13.89
N SER A 56 0.83 -7.90 -13.29
CA SER A 56 2.23 -8.22 -13.51
C SER A 56 2.44 -8.90 -14.85
N ARG A 57 3.68 -8.91 -15.35
CA ARG A 57 4.09 -9.90 -16.36
C ARG A 57 4.14 -11.30 -15.75
N LYS A 58 4.44 -12.29 -16.60
CA LYS A 58 4.67 -13.68 -16.21
C LYS A 58 6.00 -13.81 -15.45
N CYS A 59 5.92 -13.97 -14.13
CA CYS A 59 7.09 -14.07 -13.25
C CYS A 59 7.39 -15.53 -12.87
N LYS A 60 8.62 -15.79 -12.41
CA LYS A 60 9.03 -17.14 -11.96
C LYS A 60 8.47 -17.49 -10.58
N SER A 61 8.19 -16.47 -9.76
CA SER A 61 7.60 -16.65 -8.44
C SER A 61 6.36 -15.76 -8.27
N GLN A 62 5.45 -16.19 -7.40
CA GLN A 62 4.29 -15.40 -7.01
C GLN A 62 4.72 -14.08 -6.33
N ALA A 63 5.75 -14.10 -5.48
CA ALA A 63 6.22 -12.92 -4.77
C ALA A 63 6.71 -11.81 -5.73
N GLU A 64 7.48 -12.20 -6.74
CA GLU A 64 7.94 -11.31 -7.81
C GLU A 64 6.76 -10.72 -8.59
N ALA A 65 5.78 -11.55 -8.96
CA ALA A 65 4.56 -11.07 -9.62
C ALA A 65 3.77 -10.08 -8.75
N MET A 66 3.62 -10.35 -7.45
CA MET A 66 2.94 -9.44 -6.51
C MET A 66 3.67 -8.10 -6.38
N GLN A 67 5.00 -8.12 -6.28
CA GLN A 67 5.81 -6.89 -6.21
C GLN A 67 5.68 -6.07 -7.50
N GLU A 68 5.78 -6.72 -8.66
CA GLU A 68 5.63 -6.05 -9.95
C GLU A 68 4.22 -5.44 -10.11
N ALA A 69 3.16 -6.18 -9.76
CA ALA A 69 1.79 -5.66 -9.82
C ALA A 69 1.61 -4.44 -8.92
N LYS A 70 2.16 -4.47 -7.69
CA LYS A 70 2.15 -3.34 -6.74
C LYS A 70 2.87 -2.11 -7.29
N TYR A 71 4.07 -2.32 -7.82
CA TYR A 71 4.84 -1.26 -8.46
C TYR A 71 4.04 -0.63 -9.61
N ASN A 72 3.43 -1.45 -10.45
CA ASN A 72 2.61 -0.97 -11.57
C ASN A 72 1.41 -0.13 -11.08
N ALA A 73 0.69 -0.60 -10.06
CA ALA A 73 -0.43 0.15 -9.48
C ALA A 73 0.00 1.52 -8.97
N ILE A 74 1.12 1.59 -8.25
CA ILE A 74 1.59 2.84 -7.65
C ILE A 74 2.13 3.79 -8.72
N VAL A 75 3.12 3.33 -9.49
CA VAL A 75 3.91 4.20 -10.38
C VAL A 75 3.12 4.62 -11.61
N LYS A 76 2.38 3.70 -12.25
CA LYS A 76 1.65 4.05 -13.49
C LYS A 76 0.43 4.92 -13.23
N ASN A 77 -0.15 4.85 -12.03
CA ASN A 77 -1.35 5.60 -11.68
C ASN A 77 -1.05 6.85 -10.85
N ASN A 78 0.22 7.10 -10.53
CA ASN A 78 0.71 8.23 -9.73
C ASN A 78 -0.08 8.38 -8.42
N ILE A 79 -0.04 7.34 -7.59
CA ILE A 79 -0.67 7.29 -6.27
C ILE A 79 0.38 6.98 -5.21
N ASP A 80 0.08 7.28 -3.94
CA ASP A 80 1.00 6.96 -2.84
C ASP A 80 0.76 5.54 -2.31
N VAL A 81 -0.51 5.13 -2.23
CA VAL A 81 -0.90 3.83 -1.70
C VAL A 81 -2.15 3.30 -2.40
N LEU A 82 -2.24 1.98 -2.55
CA LEU A 82 -3.44 1.30 -3.04
C LEU A 82 -4.26 0.81 -1.83
N VAL A 83 -5.47 1.34 -1.67
CA VAL A 83 -6.37 1.06 -0.54
C VAL A 83 -7.34 -0.07 -0.89
N ASP A 84 -7.70 -0.88 0.11
CA ASP A 84 -8.60 -2.05 -0.01
C ASP A 84 -8.19 -3.00 -1.13
N MET A 85 -6.91 -3.36 -1.15
CA MET A 85 -6.34 -4.15 -2.24
C MET A 85 -6.84 -5.60 -2.24
N ILE A 86 -7.24 -6.07 -3.42
CA ILE A 86 -7.60 -7.47 -3.68
C ILE A 86 -6.64 -8.05 -4.72
N TYR A 87 -6.15 -9.25 -4.47
CA TYR A 87 -5.24 -9.98 -5.36
C TYR A 87 -5.97 -11.09 -6.10
N LYS A 88 -5.71 -11.18 -7.40
CA LYS A 88 -6.00 -12.35 -8.22
C LYS A 88 -4.67 -12.95 -8.67
N VAL A 89 -4.41 -14.20 -8.30
CA VAL A 89 -3.20 -14.93 -8.68
C VAL A 89 -3.57 -15.98 -9.72
N GLU A 90 -2.85 -16.02 -10.83
CA GLU A 90 -3.03 -16.99 -11.91
C GLU A 90 -1.72 -17.76 -12.13
N ASN A 91 -1.85 -19.09 -12.19
CA ASN A 91 -0.74 -19.99 -12.51
C ASN A 91 -0.84 -20.37 -13.99
N VAL A 92 0.11 -19.90 -14.79
CA VAL A 92 0.19 -20.21 -16.23
C VAL A 92 1.40 -21.10 -16.45
N GLY A 93 1.19 -22.42 -16.35
CA GLY A 93 2.27 -23.40 -16.37
C GLY A 93 3.14 -23.29 -15.13
N ARG A 94 4.45 -22.98 -15.31
CA ARG A 94 5.42 -22.76 -14.22
C ARG A 94 5.64 -21.27 -13.89
N LYS A 95 4.70 -20.42 -14.29
CA LYS A 95 4.78 -18.96 -14.14
C LYS A 95 3.57 -18.42 -13.40
N TYR A 96 3.77 -17.30 -12.74
CA TYR A 96 2.74 -16.60 -11.98
C TYR A 96 2.41 -15.27 -12.65
N ILE A 97 1.13 -14.96 -12.71
CA ILE A 97 0.62 -13.63 -13.07
C ILE A 97 -0.24 -13.18 -11.89
N VAL A 98 -0.05 -11.93 -11.45
CA VAL A 98 -0.87 -11.35 -10.38
C VAL A 98 -1.54 -10.10 -10.91
N THR A 99 -2.85 -10.01 -10.71
CA THR A 99 -3.60 -8.78 -10.89
C THR A 99 -3.99 -8.24 -9.53
N ILE A 100 -3.78 -6.96 -9.30
CA ILE A 100 -4.22 -6.26 -8.10
C ILE A 100 -5.27 -5.23 -8.47
N THR A 101 -6.27 -5.10 -7.58
CA THR A 101 -7.32 -4.09 -7.70
C THR A 101 -7.49 -3.36 -6.38
N GLY A 102 -7.84 -2.08 -6.41
CA GLY A 102 -8.10 -1.29 -5.22
C GLY A 102 -8.43 0.15 -5.57
N PHE A 103 -8.47 1.03 -4.57
CA PHE A 103 -8.72 2.46 -4.75
C PHE A 103 -7.44 3.28 -4.58
N ALA A 104 -7.35 4.40 -5.29
CA ALA A 104 -6.24 5.33 -5.14
C ALA A 104 -6.26 5.97 -3.75
N GLY A 105 -5.12 5.96 -3.06
CA GLY A 105 -4.90 6.67 -1.80
C GLY A 105 -3.74 7.64 -1.91
N TYR A 106 -3.89 8.81 -1.29
CA TYR A 106 -2.89 9.87 -1.25
C TYR A 106 -2.62 10.28 0.17
N TYR A 107 -1.35 10.48 0.52
CA TYR A 107 -0.97 10.96 1.85
C TYR A 107 -1.30 12.44 1.99
N VAL A 108 -1.99 12.78 3.08
CA VAL A 108 -2.36 14.16 3.43
C VAL A 108 -2.11 14.41 4.92
N ASN A 109 -2.14 15.68 5.33
CA ASN A 109 -2.05 16.10 6.73
C ASN A 109 -0.85 15.52 7.51
N SER A 110 0.34 15.53 6.89
CA SER A 110 1.57 15.10 7.54
C SER A 110 1.82 15.89 8.82
N ARG A 111 2.03 15.17 9.92
CA ARG A 111 2.25 15.75 11.25
C ARG A 111 3.14 14.87 12.10
N THR A 112 3.77 15.44 13.11
CA THR A 112 4.50 14.68 14.11
C THR A 112 3.53 13.89 14.99
N PHE A 113 4.02 12.82 15.61
CA PHE A 113 3.25 12.08 16.62
C PHE A 113 2.71 12.98 17.75
N TYR A 114 3.47 13.99 18.18
CA TYR A 114 3.03 14.92 19.21
C TYR A 114 1.88 15.83 18.75
N GLU A 115 1.93 16.31 17.51
CA GLU A 115 0.83 17.08 16.92
C GLU A 115 -0.43 16.23 16.72
N ASP A 116 -0.28 14.95 16.40
CA ASP A 116 -1.40 14.01 16.30
C ASP A 116 -2.09 13.80 17.65
N ILE A 117 -1.32 13.66 18.74
CA ILE A 117 -1.86 13.58 20.11
C ILE A 117 -2.66 14.83 20.46
N LYS A 118 -2.19 16.02 20.05
CA LYS A 118 -2.91 17.27 20.35
C LYS A 118 -4.30 17.33 19.74
N LEU A 119 -4.55 16.63 18.63
CA LEU A 119 -5.90 16.54 18.04
C LEU A 119 -6.89 15.87 19.00
N LEU A 120 -6.40 15.11 19.99
CA LEU A 120 -7.22 14.45 21.01
C LEU A 120 -7.54 15.37 22.20
N GLU A 121 -6.89 16.53 22.36
CA GLU A 121 -7.05 17.41 23.54
C GLU A 121 -8.47 18.00 23.70
N GLY A 122 -9.34 17.85 22.69
CA GLY A 122 -10.77 18.22 22.76
C GLY A 122 -11.74 17.04 22.68
N VAL A 123 -11.24 15.81 22.57
CA VAL A 123 -12.06 14.61 22.36
C VAL A 123 -12.36 13.95 23.69
N LYS A 124 -13.64 13.89 24.07
CA LYS A 124 -14.09 13.20 25.27
C LYS A 124 -14.10 11.68 25.05
N LYS A 125 -13.65 10.92 26.05
CA LYS A 125 -13.62 9.45 25.98
C LYS A 125 -15.01 8.88 25.67
N GLU A 126 -16.04 9.47 26.27
CA GLU A 126 -17.43 9.04 26.12
C GLU A 126 -17.93 9.18 24.67
N ASP A 127 -17.49 10.20 23.95
CA ASP A 127 -17.87 10.44 22.56
C ASP A 127 -17.18 9.44 21.62
N VAL A 128 -15.93 9.08 21.92
CA VAL A 128 -15.20 8.02 21.21
C VAL A 128 -15.86 6.67 21.43
N GLU A 129 -16.23 6.35 22.68
CA GLU A 129 -16.90 5.09 23.02
C GLU A 129 -18.26 4.98 22.31
N LYS A 130 -19.07 6.05 22.30
CA LYS A 130 -20.33 6.12 21.54
C LYS A 130 -20.12 5.87 20.05
N TYR A 131 -19.13 6.54 19.45
CA TYR A 131 -18.80 6.37 18.04
C TYR A 131 -18.38 4.93 17.71
N LEU A 132 -17.53 4.33 18.55
CA LEU A 132 -17.09 2.94 18.38
C LEU A 132 -18.26 1.96 18.46
N ILE A 133 -19.17 2.15 19.41
CA ILE A 133 -20.35 1.29 19.55
C ILE A 133 -21.28 1.44 18.35
N LEU A 134 -21.50 2.66 17.85
CA LEU A 134 -22.36 2.92 16.70
C LEU A 134 -21.87 2.23 15.43
N HIS A 135 -20.56 2.27 15.17
CA HIS A 135 -19.98 1.78 13.92
C HIS A 135 -19.45 0.35 14.01
N ASN A 136 -19.18 -0.15 15.22
CA ASN A 136 -18.68 -1.50 15.47
C ASN A 136 -19.38 -2.10 16.71
N PRO A 137 -20.65 -2.49 16.62
CA PRO A 137 -21.44 -2.96 17.78
C PRO A 137 -20.82 -4.17 18.50
N GLU A 138 -19.99 -4.96 17.81
CA GLU A 138 -19.22 -6.07 18.37
C GLU A 138 -18.24 -5.63 19.49
N VAL A 139 -17.82 -4.36 19.49
CA VAL A 139 -16.92 -3.78 20.51
C VAL A 139 -17.54 -3.83 21.91
N ILE A 140 -18.88 -3.81 22.01
CA ILE A 140 -19.61 -3.95 23.27
C ILE A 140 -19.21 -5.26 23.98
N LYS A 141 -19.02 -6.36 23.24
CA LYS A 141 -18.64 -7.66 23.82
C LYS A 141 -17.26 -7.61 24.48
N TYR A 142 -16.32 -6.86 23.90
CA TYR A 142 -14.98 -6.67 24.46
C TYR A 142 -14.95 -5.72 25.65
N MET A 143 -15.78 -4.65 25.62
CA MET A 143 -15.94 -3.72 26.75
C MET A 143 -16.58 -4.41 27.96
N ASN A 144 -17.59 -5.26 27.74
CA ASN A 144 -18.23 -6.07 28.77
C ASN A 144 -17.26 -7.05 29.45
N GLN A 145 -16.29 -7.61 28.71
CA GLN A 145 -15.27 -8.51 29.27
C GLN A 145 -14.25 -7.79 30.16
N LYS A 146 -14.03 -6.48 29.96
CA LYS A 146 -13.14 -5.65 30.78
C LYS A 146 -13.83 -4.93 31.95
N GLY A 147 -15.16 -5.03 32.07
CA GLY A 147 -15.93 -4.35 33.11
C GLY A 147 -16.12 -2.85 32.89
N GLU A 148 -15.84 -2.33 31.69
CA GLU A 148 -16.06 -0.93 31.31
C GLU A 148 -17.42 -0.82 30.59
N VAL A 149 -18.54 -0.77 31.32
CA VAL A 149 -19.86 -0.56 30.69
C VAL A 149 -20.26 0.91 30.79
N VAL A 150 -20.43 1.56 29.65
CA VAL A 150 -21.12 2.85 29.53
C VAL A 150 -22.58 2.59 29.18
N ASN A 151 -23.49 2.94 30.10
CA ASN A 151 -24.93 2.91 29.87
C ASN A 151 -25.35 4.06 28.95
N ILE A 152 -25.49 3.78 27.66
CA ILE A 152 -25.82 4.77 26.62
C ILE A 152 -27.33 4.98 26.39
N TYR A 153 -28.20 4.31 27.15
CA TYR A 153 -29.65 4.42 26.99
C TYR A 153 -30.33 5.03 28.23
N HIS A 154 -30.00 6.28 28.57
CA HIS A 154 -30.86 7.09 29.44
C HIS A 154 -30.56 8.59 29.30
N ASN A 155 -31.14 9.23 28.29
CA ASN A 155 -31.62 10.63 28.39
C ASN A 155 -32.37 11.01 27.12
N GLU A 156 -33.62 10.55 27.04
CA GLU A 156 -34.67 11.29 26.35
C GLU A 156 -35.73 11.63 27.41
N LYS A 157 -35.69 12.87 27.89
CA LYS A 157 -36.82 13.59 28.48
C LYS A 157 -36.73 15.05 28.11
#